data_AF-A0AAN6MWU1-F1
#
_entry.id   AF-A0AAN6MWU1-F1
#
_cell.length_a   1.000
_cell.length_b   1.000
_cell.length_c   1.000
_cell.angle_alpha   90.00
_cell.angle_beta   90.00
_cell.angle_gamma   90.00
#
_symmetry.space_group_name_H-M   'P 1'
#
loop_
_entity.id
_entity.type
_entity.pdbx_description
1 polymer ?
#
loop_
_entity_poly.entity_id
_entity_poly.type
_entity_poly.pdbx_seq_one_letter_code
_entity_poly.pdbx_strand_id
1 'polypeptide(L)' 'GTSTHVVKVFDFDGHELSRIHPYSSFLQGSRSTPIATTAFHPHHMILGCSARGDNHINLFKCGDDKVPFLN' A
#
# COMPACT_ATOMS: atom_id res chain seq x y z
N GLY A 1 -4.94 -5.40 2.20
CA GLY A 1 -5.69 -4.41 1.39
C GLY A 1 -7.15 -4.42 1.78
N THR A 2 -7.90 -3.36 1.47
CA THR A 2 -9.33 -3.22 1.80
C THR A 2 -10.22 -3.28 0.56
N SER A 3 -11.53 -3.42 0.76
CA SER A 3 -12.55 -3.30 -0.29
C SER A 3 -12.75 -1.87 -0.80
N THR A 4 -12.21 -0.89 -0.09
CA THR A 4 -12.37 0.55 -0.34
C THR A 4 -11.12 1.20 -0.95
N HIS A 5 -10.33 0.44 -1.69
CA HIS A 5 -9.13 0.93 -2.39
C HIS A 5 -8.04 1.50 -1.45
N VAL A 6 -7.85 0.89 -0.28
CA VAL A 6 -6.83 1.29 0.69
C VAL A 6 -5.91 0.13 1.03
N VAL A 7 -4.63 0.40 1.20
CA VAL A 7 -3.68 -0.50 1.86
C VAL A 7 -3.28 0.09 3.20
N LYS A 8 -3.39 -0.72 4.24
CA LYS A 8 -2.92 -0.39 5.59
C LYS A 8 -1.77 -1.32 5.93
N VAL A 9 -0.71 -0.75 6.49
CA VAL A 9 0.47 -1.48 6.97
C VAL A 9 0.48 -1.38 8.49
N PHE A 10 0.73 -2.50 9.15
CA PHE A 10 0.77 -2.61 10.60
C PHE A 10 2.11 -3.20 11.04
N ASP A 11 2.53 -2.88 12.25
CA ASP A 11 3.56 -3.67 12.94
C ASP A 11 2.98 -5.01 13.44
N PHE A 12 3.81 -5.83 14.09
CA PHE A 12 3.39 -7.11 14.64
C PHE A 12 2.52 -6.97 15.91
N ASP A 13 2.58 -5.82 16.58
CA ASP A 13 1.75 -5.50 17.75
C ASP A 13 0.35 -4.99 17.35
N GLY A 14 0.13 -4.75 16.06
CA GLY A 14 -1.16 -4.32 15.50
C GLY A 14 -1.33 -2.81 15.36
N HIS A 15 -0.29 -2.00 15.56
CA HIS A 15 -0.35 -0.55 15.34
C HIS A 15 -0.27 -0.20 13.85
N GLU A 16 -1.16 0.66 13.37
CA GLU A 16 -1.16 1.12 11.96
C GLU A 16 0.04 2.05 11.71
N LEU A 17 1.01 1.59 10.93
CA LEU A 17 2.21 2.35 10.57
C LEU A 17 1.99 3.28 9.37
N SER A 18 1.17 2.85 8.41
CA SER A 18 0.96 3.60 7.17
C SER A 18 -0.37 3.27 6.51
N ARG A 19 -0.93 4.28 5.84
CA ARG A 19 -2.14 4.19 5.02
C ARG A 19 -1.85 4.71 3.63
N ILE A 20 -2.04 3.85 2.64
CA ILE A 20 -1.66 4.09 1.25
C ILE A 20 -2.91 4.01 0.38
N HIS A 21 -3.08 5.02 -0.46
CA HIS A 21 -4.04 5.03 -1.57
C HIS A 21 -3.25 4.76 -2.87
N PRO A 22 -3.32 3.55 -3.43
CA PRO A 22 -2.61 3.24 -4.66
C PRO A 22 -3.08 4.14 -5.81
N TYR A 23 -2.19 4.44 -6.75
CA TYR A 23 -2.60 5.13 -7.97
C TYR A 23 -3.55 4.20 -8.74
N SER A 24 -4.68 4.74 -9.18
CA SER A 24 -5.63 4.07 -10.05
C SER A 24 -5.41 4.48 -11.50
N SER A 25 -5.78 3.62 -12.45
CA SER A 25 -5.75 3.98 -13.87
C SER A 25 -6.69 5.16 -14.18
N PHE A 26 -6.13 6.23 -14.76
CA PHE A 26 -6.81 7.52 -15.00
C PHE A 26 -8.17 7.42 -15.71
N LEU A 27 -8.32 6.46 -16.63
CA LEU A 27 -9.53 6.32 -17.47
C LEU A 27 -10.60 5.40 -16.87
N GLN A 28 -10.30 4.65 -15.81
CA GLN A 28 -11.28 3.81 -15.13
C GLN A 28 -11.78 4.56 -13.89
N GLY A 29 -13.02 5.07 -13.96
CA GLY A 29 -13.67 5.84 -12.89
C GLY A 29 -13.94 5.07 -11.58
N SER A 30 -13.28 3.93 -11.34
CA SER A 30 -13.47 3.08 -10.17
C SER A 30 -12.42 3.38 -9.10
N ARG A 31 -12.46 4.58 -8.52
CA ARG A 31 -11.66 4.97 -7.33
C ARG A 31 -11.94 4.13 -6.06
N SER A 32 -12.75 3.08 -6.18
CA SER A 32 -13.20 2.21 -5.08
C SER A 32 -13.05 0.72 -5.41
N THR A 33 -12.19 0.34 -6.36
CA THR A 33 -11.91 -1.09 -6.58
C THR A 33 -11.18 -1.69 -5.37
N PRO A 34 -11.54 -2.92 -4.97
CA PRO A 34 -10.87 -3.59 -3.87
C PRO A 34 -9.40 -3.84 -4.22
N ILE A 35 -8.53 -3.76 -3.22
CA ILE A 35 -7.14 -4.19 -3.38
C ILE A 35 -7.12 -5.71 -3.53
N ALA A 36 -6.66 -6.20 -4.68
CA ALA A 36 -6.66 -7.62 -5.01
C ALA A 36 -5.39 -8.32 -4.53
N THR A 37 -4.26 -7.61 -4.55
CA THR A 37 -2.96 -8.19 -4.18
C THR A 37 -2.14 -7.20 -3.36
N THR A 38 -1.41 -7.73 -2.39
CA THR A 38 -0.38 -7.03 -1.61
C THR A 38 0.75 -8.01 -1.31
N ALA A 39 2.00 -7.62 -1.50
CA ALA A 39 3.16 -8.43 -1.15
C ALA A 39 4.34 -7.56 -0.71
N PHE A 40 5.05 -8.00 0.31
CA PHE A 40 6.34 -7.44 0.69
C PHE A 40 7.47 -8.12 -0.06
N HIS A 41 8.50 -7.35 -0.43
CA HIS A 41 9.76 -7.91 -0.88
C HIS A 41 10.44 -8.63 0.29
N PRO A 42 11.01 -9.84 0.11
CA PRO A 42 11.52 -10.66 1.22
C PRO A 42 12.72 -10.07 1.96
N HIS A 43 13.48 -9.19 1.30
CA HIS A 43 14.74 -8.64 1.84
C HIS A 43 14.73 -7.12 2.09
N HIS A 44 13.69 -6.41 1.65
CA HIS A 44 13.64 -4.96 1.72
C HIS A 44 12.24 -4.50 2.11
N MET A 45 12.14 -3.38 2.81
CA MET A 45 10.85 -2.78 3.18
C MET A 45 10.21 -2.07 1.98
N ILE A 46 9.83 -2.89 1.00
CA ILE A 46 9.17 -2.52 -0.25
C ILE A 46 7.86 -3.29 -0.32
N LEU A 47 6.77 -2.58 -0.54
CA LEU A 47 5.42 -3.10 -0.66
C LEU A 47 4.95 -2.94 -2.11
N GLY A 48 4.58 -4.05 -2.74
CA GLY A 48 3.85 -4.06 -4.00
C GLY A 48 2.35 -4.26 -3.76
N CYS A 49 1.49 -3.54 -4.49
CA CYS A 49 0.05 -3.78 -4.48
C CYS A 49 -0.64 -3.40 -5.79
N SER A 50 -1.81 -4.00 -6.04
CA SER A 50 -2.65 -3.65 -7.19
C SER A 50 -4.13 -3.82 -6.83
N ALA A 51 -4.97 -2.94 -7.37
CA ALA A 51 -6.41 -3.06 -7.24
C ALA A 51 -6.99 -3.94 -8.35
N ARG A 52 -8.17 -4.50 -8.10
CA ARG A 52 -8.84 -5.34 -9.09
C ARG A 52 -9.14 -4.53 -10.36
N GLY A 53 -8.65 -5.01 -11.50
CA GLY A 53 -8.86 -4.38 -12.81
C GLY A 53 -7.79 -3.38 -13.21
N ASP A 54 -6.83 -3.07 -12.33
CA ASP A 54 -5.63 -2.32 -12.70
C ASP A 54 -4.68 -3.21 -13.51
N ASN A 55 -4.04 -2.61 -14.51
CA ASN A 55 -3.02 -3.27 -15.35
C ASN A 55 -1.59 -2.88 -14.93
N HIS A 56 -1.45 -2.30 -13.74
CA HIS A 56 -0.20 -1.85 -13.18
C HIS A 56 -0.07 -2.31 -11.72
N ILE A 57 1.17 -2.32 -11.23
CA ILE A 57 1.51 -2.61 -9.85
C ILE A 57 2.08 -1.32 -9.26
N ASN A 58 1.55 -0.91 -8.11
CA ASN A 58 2.11 0.17 -7.32
C ASN A 58 3.21 -0.39 -6.43
N LEU A 59 4.38 0.26 -6.43
CA LEU A 59 5.53 -0.08 -5.58
C LEU A 59 5.80 1.07 -4.61
N PHE A 60 5.80 0.76 -3.32
CA PHE A 60 6.10 1.69 -2.24
C PHE A 60 7.35 1.22 -1.52
N LYS A 61 8.27 2.14 -1.24
CA LYS A 61 9.47 1.89 -0.42
C LYS A 61 9.37 2.76 0.82
N CYS A 62 9.79 2.25 1.97
CA CYS A 62 9.96 3.10 3.15
C CYS A 62 11.00 4.20 2.86
N GLY A 63 10.65 5.45 3.16
CA GLY A 63 11.59 6.56 3.14
C GLY A 63 12.62 6.43 4.27
N ASP A 64 13.73 7.14 4.14
CA ASP A 64 14.76 7.26 5.19
C ASP A 64 14.39 8.31 6.25
N ASP A 65 13.14 8.77 6.26
CA ASP A 65 12.66 9.80 7.16
C ASP A 65 12.64 9.25 8.59
N LYS A 66 13.48 9.81 9.46
CA LYS A 66 13.43 9.51 10.89
C LYS A 66 12.08 9.95 11.43
N VAL A 67 11.32 9.01 12.00
CA VAL A 67 10.14 9.34 12.80
C VAL A 67 10.62 10.17 14.00
N PRO A 68 10.21 11.44 14.15
CA PRO A 68 10.78 12.35 15.16
C PRO A 68 10.62 11.89 16.63
N PHE A 69 9.82 10.84 16.86
CA PHE A 69 9.37 10.42 18.18
C PHE A 69 9.80 8.98 18.55
N LEU A 70 10.58 8.31 17.71
CA LEU A 70 11.18 7.00 18.02
C LEU A 70 12.70 7.20 18.18
N ASN A 71 13.13 7.26 19.44
CA ASN A 71 14.55 7.22 19.86
C ASN A 71 14.98 5.78 20.10
#